data_AF-A0A5M6BUZ2-F1
#
_entry.id   AF-A0A5M6BUZ2-F1
#
_cell.length_a   1.000
_cell.length_b   1.000
_cell.length_c   1.000
_cell.angle_alpha   90.00
_cell.angle_beta   90.00
_cell.angle_gamma   90.00
#
_symmetry.space_group_name_H-M   'P 1'
#
loop_
_entity.id
_entity.type
_entity.pdbx_description
1 polymer ?
#
loop_
_entity_poly.entity_id
_entity_poly.type
_entity_poly.pdbx_seq_one_letter_code
_entity_poly.pdbx_strand_id
1 'polypeptide(L)'
;MSAPPILLHATPPLEPLPASDAESLYFASLFQLACPGRWALTTGEWGVNGGKLPYITHLGHQLRPTHLSSIPSFYDPDSLLSQEGRVDALCWKAYIEQNLVDLVNHTFFSLPPNYPETLAKVQFRDLTFPKNQYIPQRLRSIVRSRLQHAGLWGLGGLNDGDAADEDRKKLEEAFVVGPAGTLAPRAWSGWRAGRDMENRRRQWGEQELEKRVKGVLDPLVRRLGEEPYFFGDRPTTLDLALFAQLTFVLSPTLPNPLLPNLLRSSYPTLIAHHDRLSSVLFPHSSWSAIPCAPRPPKPEPTYLETIQSWWQPESSPKPNGEKKKEGKTPKEKQFERGRWLWFAGATVAMISYVLASGMVQIDFSGEDDDWIDAEDDEDEDEEDEEEPEEVVVVVEDEEEVDE
;
A
#
# COMPACT_ATOMS: atom_id res chain seq x y z
N MET A 1 29.43 24.33 4.12
CA MET A 1 29.22 23.34 5.20
C MET A 1 29.54 21.96 4.62
N SER A 2 30.35 21.14 5.29
CA SER A 2 30.61 19.77 4.85
C SER A 2 29.28 18.99 4.84
N ALA A 3 29.06 18.13 3.85
CA ALA A 3 27.87 17.28 3.80
C ALA A 3 27.83 16.42 5.08
N PRO A 4 26.66 16.28 5.74
CA PRO A 4 26.55 15.48 6.94
C PRO A 4 26.94 14.04 6.64
N PRO A 5 27.74 13.38 7.50
CA PRO A 5 28.26 12.05 7.23
C PRO A 5 27.17 10.98 7.21
N ILE A 6 26.06 11.20 7.94
CA ILE A 6 24.91 10.29 8.00
C ILE A 6 23.73 10.93 7.26
N LEU A 7 23.14 10.20 6.34
CA LEU A 7 21.88 10.57 5.69
C LEU A 7 20.82 9.51 5.99
N LEU A 8 19.68 9.97 6.51
CA LEU A 8 18.47 9.18 6.67
C LEU A 8 17.57 9.39 5.47
N HIS A 9 17.36 8.34 4.69
CA HIS A 9 16.47 8.33 3.53
C HIS A 9 15.09 7.89 4.00
N ALA A 10 14.22 8.86 4.27
CA ALA A 10 12.89 8.67 4.85
C ALA A 10 11.77 8.73 3.80
N THR A 11 10.55 8.42 4.22
CA THR A 11 9.36 8.70 3.39
C THR A 11 9.13 10.22 3.24
N PRO A 12 8.33 10.66 2.25
CA PRO A 12 7.98 12.08 2.10
C PRO A 12 7.39 12.70 3.38
N PRO A 13 7.57 14.00 3.61
CA PRO A 13 7.12 14.66 4.84
C PRO A 13 5.59 14.77 4.93
N LEU A 14 5.02 14.44 6.09
CA LEU A 14 3.60 14.59 6.43
C LEU A 14 3.43 15.72 7.44
N GLU A 15 3.19 16.94 6.98
CA GLU A 15 3.18 18.14 7.83
C GLU A 15 2.32 17.98 9.11
N PRO A 16 2.83 18.37 10.30
CA PRO A 16 4.12 19.05 10.55
C PRO A 16 5.33 18.09 10.64
N LEU A 17 5.13 16.79 10.43
CA LEU A 17 6.16 15.78 10.56
C LEU A 17 7.11 15.76 9.34
N PRO A 18 8.38 15.45 9.57
CA PRO A 18 9.38 15.43 8.51
C PRO A 18 9.31 14.16 7.65
N ALA A 19 8.50 13.16 8.06
CA ALA A 19 8.28 11.89 7.37
C ALA A 19 6.85 11.40 7.59
N SER A 20 6.35 10.55 6.69
CA SER A 20 5.00 9.98 6.70
C SER A 20 4.94 8.55 7.25
N ASP A 21 5.92 8.13 8.05
CA ASP A 21 5.96 6.81 8.68
C ASP A 21 6.67 6.85 10.03
N ALA A 22 6.24 5.99 10.96
CA ALA A 22 6.80 5.96 12.30
C ALA A 22 8.25 5.41 12.35
N GLU A 23 8.67 4.55 11.41
CA GLU A 23 10.03 4.00 11.38
C GLU A 23 11.05 5.11 11.04
N SER A 24 10.73 6.01 10.08
CA SER A 24 11.55 7.19 9.81
C SER A 24 11.61 8.15 10.99
N LEU A 25 10.49 8.38 11.68
CA LEU A 25 10.46 9.23 12.87
C LEU A 25 11.31 8.64 14.00
N TYR A 26 11.27 7.31 14.17
CA TYR A 26 12.14 6.61 15.12
C TYR A 26 13.62 6.87 14.80
N PHE A 27 14.07 6.66 13.57
CA PHE A 27 15.46 6.90 13.22
C PHE A 27 15.86 8.38 13.31
N ALA A 28 14.98 9.30 12.95
CA ALA A 28 15.21 10.73 13.12
C ALA A 28 15.39 11.08 14.61
N SER A 29 14.52 10.57 15.48
CA SER A 29 14.64 10.75 16.94
C SER A 29 15.91 10.10 17.51
N LEU A 30 16.28 8.93 17.01
CA LEU A 30 17.49 8.20 17.41
C LEU A 30 18.75 8.98 17.05
N PHE A 31 18.86 9.50 15.83
CA PHE A 31 20.01 10.29 15.42
C PHE A 31 20.07 11.65 16.12
N GLN A 32 18.91 12.26 16.40
CA GLN A 32 18.85 13.47 17.21
C GLN A 32 19.40 13.24 18.62
N LEU A 33 19.12 12.09 19.23
CA LEU A 33 19.63 11.72 20.56
C LEU A 33 21.10 11.27 20.54
N ALA A 34 21.46 10.43 19.56
CA ALA A 34 22.74 9.72 19.52
C ALA A 34 23.88 10.52 18.87
N CYS A 35 23.57 11.39 17.90
CA CYS A 35 24.58 12.13 17.14
C CYS A 35 24.05 13.49 16.61
N PRO A 36 23.58 14.39 17.48
CA PRO A 36 23.00 15.67 17.07
C PRO A 36 23.95 16.47 16.16
N GLY A 37 23.42 17.04 15.07
CA GLY A 37 24.16 17.88 14.13
C GLY A 37 25.09 17.15 13.15
N ARG A 38 25.15 15.81 13.17
CA ARG A 38 25.99 14.99 12.25
C ARG A 38 25.18 14.11 11.29
N TRP A 39 23.89 14.36 11.20
CA TRP A 39 22.99 13.65 10.32
C TRP A 39 22.09 14.66 9.58
N ALA A 40 21.54 14.24 8.46
CA ALA A 40 20.45 14.96 7.79
C ALA A 40 19.41 13.98 7.25
N LEU A 41 18.22 14.51 7.06
CA LEU A 41 17.09 13.83 6.46
C LEU A 41 17.03 14.13 4.96
N THR A 42 16.70 13.12 4.16
CA THR A 42 16.39 13.25 2.75
C THR A 42 15.24 12.32 2.38
N THR A 43 14.48 12.64 1.34
CA THR A 43 13.44 11.76 0.84
C THR A 43 14.06 10.60 0.08
N GLY A 44 13.86 9.39 0.59
CA GLY A 44 14.38 8.16 0.03
C GLY A 44 13.66 7.70 -1.23
N GLU A 45 14.32 6.84 -1.98
CA GLU A 45 13.76 6.25 -3.19
C GLU A 45 13.23 4.85 -2.93
N TRP A 46 11.96 4.60 -3.27
CA TRP A 46 11.33 3.28 -3.15
C TRP A 46 12.03 2.19 -3.96
N GLY A 47 12.84 2.51 -4.96
CA GLY A 47 13.59 1.50 -5.72
C GLY A 47 14.81 0.95 -4.98
N VAL A 48 15.25 1.62 -3.92
CA VAL A 48 16.43 1.27 -3.14
C VAL A 48 16.03 0.37 -1.96
N ASN A 49 16.98 -0.37 -1.40
CA ASN A 49 16.76 -1.21 -0.21
C ASN A 49 15.62 -2.23 -0.36
N GLY A 50 15.44 -2.79 -1.57
CA GLY A 50 14.41 -3.80 -1.83
C GLY A 50 12.98 -3.30 -1.70
N GLY A 51 12.72 -1.99 -1.82
CA GLY A 51 11.38 -1.44 -1.66
C GLY A 51 11.04 -0.97 -0.25
N LYS A 52 11.98 -1.05 0.70
CA LYS A 52 11.74 -0.65 2.09
C LYS A 52 12.36 0.72 2.40
N LEU A 53 11.50 1.64 2.81
CA LEU A 53 11.87 2.89 3.48
C LEU A 53 11.54 2.78 4.98
N PRO A 54 12.29 3.45 5.86
CA PRO A 54 13.52 4.21 5.59
C PRO A 54 14.76 3.33 5.38
N TYR A 55 15.84 3.93 4.86
CA TYR A 55 17.19 3.35 4.91
C TYR A 55 18.24 4.41 5.26
N ILE A 56 19.41 3.96 5.71
CA ILE A 56 20.47 4.82 6.23
C ILE A 56 21.68 4.71 5.32
N THR A 57 22.33 5.82 5.02
CA THR A 57 23.64 5.84 4.35
C THR A 57 24.66 6.61 5.17
N HIS A 58 25.85 6.05 5.34
CA HIS A 58 27.00 6.72 5.96
C HIS A 58 28.08 6.92 4.90
N LEU A 59 28.48 8.16 4.66
CA LEU A 59 29.45 8.53 3.62
C LEU A 59 29.08 7.98 2.22
N GLY A 60 27.79 7.95 1.90
CA GLY A 60 27.26 7.43 0.63
C GLY A 60 27.07 5.91 0.58
N HIS A 61 27.52 5.15 1.58
CA HIS A 61 27.35 3.70 1.63
C HIS A 61 26.14 3.31 2.49
N GLN A 62 25.31 2.39 1.99
CA GLN A 62 24.16 1.90 2.74
C GLN A 62 24.58 1.15 4.00
N LEU A 63 23.97 1.49 5.12
CA LEU A 63 24.24 0.90 6.43
C LEU A 63 22.99 0.22 6.97
N ARG A 64 23.15 -0.98 7.52
CA ARG A 64 22.08 -1.67 8.25
C ARG A 64 21.97 -1.10 9.67
N PRO A 65 20.75 -1.03 10.25
CA PRO A 65 20.56 -0.55 11.63
C PRO A 65 21.40 -1.31 12.67
N THR A 66 21.68 -2.59 12.46
CA THR A 66 22.53 -3.42 13.34
C THR A 66 23.96 -2.94 13.45
N HIS A 67 24.45 -2.14 12.49
CA HIS A 67 25.81 -1.63 12.46
C HIS A 67 25.89 -0.16 12.90
N LEU A 68 24.83 0.43 13.47
CA LEU A 68 24.87 1.81 13.93
C LEU A 68 25.93 2.06 15.02
N SER A 69 26.13 1.08 15.90
CA SER A 69 27.14 1.12 16.95
C SER A 69 28.58 1.13 16.45
N SER A 70 28.83 0.77 15.18
CA SER A 70 30.19 0.82 14.60
C SER A 70 30.58 2.22 14.12
N ILE A 71 29.64 3.17 14.07
CA ILE A 71 29.91 4.55 13.68
C ILE A 71 30.65 5.24 14.84
N PRO A 72 31.87 5.79 14.64
CA PRO A 72 32.68 6.35 15.71
C PRO A 72 32.06 7.52 16.49
N SER A 73 31.00 8.13 15.96
CA SER A 73 30.34 9.31 16.53
C SER A 73 28.88 9.06 16.88
N PHE A 74 28.47 7.79 16.92
CA PHE A 74 27.15 7.38 17.36
C PHE A 74 27.22 6.97 18.83
N TYR A 75 26.51 7.69 19.70
CA TYR A 75 26.35 7.32 21.10
C TYR A 75 25.12 6.43 21.25
N ASP A 76 25.31 5.19 21.70
CA ASP A 76 24.20 4.27 21.95
C ASP A 76 23.39 4.71 23.18
N PRO A 77 22.09 5.06 23.02
CA PRO A 77 21.23 5.45 24.14
C PRO A 77 21.10 4.35 25.20
N ASP A 78 21.26 3.09 24.81
CA ASP A 78 21.10 1.93 25.69
C ASP A 78 22.44 1.50 26.34
N SER A 79 23.51 2.27 26.12
CA SER A 79 24.85 1.96 26.63
C SER A 79 24.90 1.82 28.15
N LEU A 80 24.10 2.60 28.88
CA LEU A 80 24.04 2.61 30.35
C LEU A 80 23.14 1.53 30.96
N LEU A 81 22.34 0.83 30.14
CA LEU A 81 21.47 -0.24 30.62
C LEU A 81 22.27 -1.47 31.03
N SER A 82 21.85 -2.10 32.13
CA SER A 82 22.33 -3.44 32.52
C SER A 82 21.94 -4.46 31.45
N GLN A 83 22.60 -5.62 31.43
CA GLN A 83 22.27 -6.68 30.47
C GLN A 83 20.80 -7.12 30.58
N GLU A 84 20.28 -7.22 31.81
CA GLU A 84 18.85 -7.50 32.06
C GLU A 84 17.95 -6.39 31.52
N GLY A 85 18.32 -5.12 31.76
CA GLY A 85 17.59 -3.97 31.23
C GLY A 85 17.55 -3.92 29.71
N ARG A 86 18.65 -4.31 29.04
CA ARG A 86 18.69 -4.40 27.56
C ARG A 86 17.78 -5.49 27.02
N VAL A 87 17.70 -6.64 27.70
CA VAL A 87 16.78 -7.71 27.32
C VAL A 87 15.33 -7.28 27.53
N ASP A 88 15.01 -6.67 28.68
CA ASP A 88 13.67 -6.11 28.95
C ASP A 88 13.29 -5.04 27.91
N ALA A 89 14.20 -4.13 27.58
CA ALA A 89 13.99 -3.12 26.55
C ALA A 89 13.66 -3.74 25.18
N LEU A 90 14.39 -4.79 24.79
CA LEU A 90 14.15 -5.50 23.54
C LEU A 90 12.77 -6.20 23.55
N CYS A 91 12.38 -6.82 24.66
CA CYS A 91 11.06 -7.43 24.81
C CYS A 91 9.93 -6.39 24.66
N TRP A 92 10.06 -5.23 25.30
CA TRP A 92 9.06 -4.16 25.17
C TRP A 92 9.04 -3.50 23.79
N LYS A 93 10.19 -3.39 23.12
CA LYS A 93 10.24 -2.93 21.72
C LYS A 93 9.50 -3.91 20.81
N ALA A 94 9.71 -5.21 20.98
CA ALA A 94 8.96 -6.24 20.25
C ALA A 94 7.46 -6.18 20.57
N TYR A 95 7.08 -5.90 21.82
CA TYR A 95 5.69 -5.69 22.21
C TYR A 95 5.05 -4.50 21.49
N ILE A 96 5.75 -3.36 21.42
CA ILE A 96 5.32 -2.17 20.67
C ILE A 96 5.18 -2.49 19.18
N GLU A 97 6.18 -3.17 18.60
CA GLU A 97 6.20 -3.54 17.19
C GLU A 97 5.07 -4.50 16.82
N GLN A 98 4.69 -5.41 17.71
CA GLN A 98 3.62 -6.36 17.46
C GLN A 98 2.23 -5.76 17.67
N ASN A 99 2.05 -4.90 18.67
CA ASN A 99 0.71 -4.47 19.11
C ASN A 99 0.40 -3.01 18.78
N LEU A 100 1.28 -2.08 19.16
CA LEU A 100 1.02 -0.65 18.98
C LEU A 100 1.10 -0.25 17.51
N VAL A 101 2.06 -0.80 16.77
CA VAL A 101 2.17 -0.59 15.32
C VAL A 101 0.89 -0.99 14.58
N ASP A 102 0.20 -2.03 15.04
CA ASP A 102 -1.05 -2.48 14.43
C ASP A 102 -2.20 -1.48 14.67
N LEU A 103 -2.27 -0.88 15.86
CA LEU A 103 -3.26 0.17 16.16
C LEU A 103 -2.98 1.47 15.38
N VAL A 104 -1.71 1.84 15.23
CA VAL A 104 -1.29 2.99 14.43
C VAL A 104 -1.62 2.74 12.95
N ASN A 105 -1.24 1.57 12.42
CA ASN A 105 -1.56 1.20 11.04
C ASN A 105 -3.07 1.11 10.79
N HIS A 106 -3.84 0.61 11.76
CA HIS A 106 -5.30 0.65 11.68
C HIS A 106 -5.83 2.08 11.52
N THR A 107 -5.31 3.01 12.32
CA THR A 107 -5.70 4.43 12.25
C THR A 107 -5.43 5.04 10.88
N PHE A 108 -4.30 4.72 10.26
CA PHE A 108 -3.90 5.31 8.98
C PHE A 108 -4.43 4.58 7.74
N PHE A 109 -4.50 3.26 7.74
CA PHE A 109 -4.80 2.45 6.55
C PHE A 109 -6.23 1.89 6.55
N SER A 110 -6.80 1.62 7.72
CA SER A 110 -8.11 0.99 7.84
C SER A 110 -9.22 2.00 8.09
N LEU A 111 -9.01 2.98 8.97
CA LEU A 111 -10.04 3.97 9.30
C LEU A 111 -10.24 4.95 8.13
N PRO A 112 -11.48 5.10 7.64
CA PRO A 112 -11.82 6.13 6.68
C PRO A 112 -12.05 7.47 7.41
N PRO A 113 -11.75 8.60 6.78
CA PRO A 113 -11.11 8.75 5.46
C PRO A 113 -9.58 8.95 5.53
N ASN A 114 -8.92 8.49 6.60
CA ASN A 114 -7.52 8.82 6.89
C ASN A 114 -6.55 8.42 5.77
N TYR A 115 -6.65 7.19 5.24
CA TYR A 115 -5.71 6.73 4.19
C TYR A 115 -5.75 7.59 2.91
N PRO A 116 -6.89 7.70 2.20
CA PRO A 116 -6.93 8.43 0.93
C PRO A 116 -6.77 9.95 1.11
N GLU A 117 -7.19 10.52 2.23
CA GLU A 117 -7.18 11.98 2.39
C GLU A 117 -5.89 12.55 2.91
N THR A 118 -5.11 11.79 3.71
CA THR A 118 -3.86 12.27 4.29
C THR A 118 -2.66 11.47 3.79
N LEU A 119 -2.51 10.22 4.23
CA LEU A 119 -1.29 9.45 4.07
C LEU A 119 -0.95 9.19 2.60
N ALA A 120 -1.91 8.68 1.83
CA ALA A 120 -1.65 8.25 0.45
C ALA A 120 -1.26 9.42 -0.46
N LYS A 121 -1.91 10.59 -0.31
CA LYS A 121 -1.61 11.79 -1.12
C LYS A 121 -0.19 12.29 -0.91
N VAL A 122 0.30 12.18 0.32
CA VAL A 122 1.61 12.69 0.72
C VAL A 122 2.71 11.67 0.44
N GLN A 123 2.55 10.44 0.94
CA GLN A 123 3.55 9.40 0.90
C GLN A 123 3.93 8.99 -0.54
N PHE A 124 3.00 9.14 -1.48
CA PHE A 124 3.16 8.71 -2.88
C PHE A 124 3.21 9.86 -3.89
N ARG A 125 3.27 11.12 -3.43
CA ARG A 125 3.27 12.30 -4.31
C ARG A 125 4.37 12.27 -5.38
N ASP A 126 5.55 11.80 -5.00
CA ASP A 126 6.74 11.85 -5.85
C ASP A 126 6.87 10.62 -6.77
N LEU A 127 5.87 9.72 -6.78
CA LEU A 127 5.87 8.54 -7.64
C LEU A 127 5.37 8.88 -9.04
N THR A 128 6.14 8.49 -10.06
CA THR A 128 5.74 8.56 -11.46
C THR A 128 5.13 7.25 -11.94
N PHE A 129 4.41 7.29 -13.06
CA PHE A 129 3.97 6.07 -13.75
C PHE A 129 5.19 5.24 -14.17
N PRO A 130 5.19 3.90 -13.97
CA PRO A 130 4.10 3.03 -13.49
C PRO A 130 4.04 2.85 -11.96
N LYS A 131 5.02 3.38 -11.23
CA LYS A 131 5.23 3.13 -9.79
C LYS A 131 4.07 3.63 -8.92
N ASN A 132 3.45 4.72 -9.31
CA ASN A 132 2.29 5.29 -8.63
C ASN A 132 1.04 4.38 -8.62
N GLN A 133 0.94 3.39 -9.50
CA GLN A 133 -0.20 2.46 -9.53
C GLN A 133 0.00 1.26 -8.60
N TYR A 134 1.14 0.58 -8.71
CA TYR A 134 1.33 -0.70 -7.99
C TYR A 134 1.91 -0.53 -6.58
N ILE A 135 2.72 0.52 -6.29
CA ILE A 135 3.33 0.69 -4.96
C ILE A 135 2.29 0.94 -3.87
N PRO A 136 1.34 1.90 -4.03
CA PRO A 136 0.33 2.14 -3.00
C PRO A 136 -0.55 0.92 -2.74
N GLN A 137 -0.93 0.20 -3.80
CA GLN A 137 -1.74 -1.02 -3.70
C GLN A 137 -1.00 -2.12 -2.96
N ARG A 138 0.28 -2.35 -3.29
CA ARG A 138 1.13 -3.34 -2.62
C ARG A 138 1.38 -3.00 -1.16
N LEU A 139 1.64 -1.74 -0.83
CA LEU A 139 1.85 -1.33 0.55
C LEU A 139 0.57 -1.55 1.37
N ARG A 140 -0.57 -1.09 0.85
CA ARG A 140 -1.87 -1.26 1.52
C ARG A 140 -2.26 -2.72 1.65
N SER A 141 -1.95 -3.59 0.68
CA SER A 141 -2.27 -5.01 0.77
C SER A 141 -1.44 -5.74 1.84
N ILE A 142 -0.16 -5.37 2.01
CA ILE A 142 0.70 -5.89 3.09
C ILE A 142 0.18 -5.46 4.46
N VAL A 143 -0.19 -4.19 4.63
CA VAL A 143 -0.75 -3.70 5.89
C VAL A 143 -2.12 -4.34 6.15
N ARG A 144 -2.96 -4.46 5.12
CA ARG A 144 -4.28 -5.10 5.20
C ARG A 144 -4.17 -6.54 5.68
N SER A 145 -3.28 -7.36 5.12
CA SER A 145 -3.17 -8.77 5.51
C SER A 145 -2.77 -8.91 6.98
N ARG A 146 -1.84 -8.07 7.46
CA ARG A 146 -1.44 -8.01 8.86
C ARG A 146 -2.60 -7.58 9.78
N LEU A 147 -3.32 -6.52 9.42
CA LEU A 147 -4.45 -6.02 10.23
C LEU A 147 -5.68 -6.95 10.21
N GLN A 148 -5.92 -7.66 9.11
CA GLN A 148 -6.95 -8.70 9.04
C GLN A 148 -6.62 -9.85 9.99
N HIS A 149 -5.37 -10.28 10.04
CA HIS A 149 -4.92 -11.29 11.00
C HIS A 149 -5.06 -10.83 12.46
N ALA A 150 -4.74 -9.57 12.75
CA ALA A 150 -4.94 -8.97 14.08
C ALA A 150 -6.42 -8.74 14.45
N GLY A 151 -7.33 -8.84 13.47
CA GLY A 151 -8.76 -8.55 13.62
C GLY A 151 -9.08 -7.06 13.78
N LEU A 152 -8.19 -6.19 13.31
CA LEU A 152 -8.35 -4.73 13.38
C LEU A 152 -8.88 -4.13 12.07
N TRP A 153 -8.71 -4.81 10.93
CA TRP A 153 -9.18 -4.29 9.64
C TRP A 153 -10.70 -4.07 9.62
N GLY A 154 -11.13 -2.85 9.33
CA GLY A 154 -12.54 -2.43 9.29
C GLY A 154 -13.16 -2.13 10.66
N LEU A 155 -12.40 -2.22 11.75
CA LEU A 155 -12.92 -1.93 13.08
C LEU A 155 -13.12 -0.40 13.25
N GLY A 156 -14.30 0.04 13.71
CA GLY A 156 -14.62 1.46 13.86
C GLY A 156 -14.95 2.20 12.55
N GLY A 157 -15.05 1.47 11.42
CA GLY A 157 -15.41 2.02 10.11
C GLY A 157 -14.65 1.35 8.96
N LEU A 158 -15.30 1.15 7.82
CA LEU A 158 -14.70 0.60 6.59
C LEU A 158 -14.54 1.67 5.52
N ASN A 159 -13.44 1.61 4.76
CA ASN A 159 -13.19 2.54 3.65
C ASN A 159 -14.27 2.37 2.57
N ASP A 160 -14.65 3.44 1.86
CA ASP A 160 -15.78 3.43 0.90
C ASP A 160 -15.73 2.25 -0.09
N GLY A 161 -14.55 1.89 -0.59
CA GLY A 161 -14.38 0.71 -1.46
C GLY A 161 -14.60 -0.63 -0.75
N ASP A 162 -14.08 -0.79 0.47
CA ASP A 162 -14.29 -2.00 1.27
C ASP A 162 -15.74 -2.06 1.80
N ALA A 163 -16.36 -0.91 2.07
CA ALA A 163 -17.77 -0.79 2.44
C ALA A 163 -18.68 -1.18 1.27
N ALA A 164 -18.36 -0.75 0.04
CA ALA A 164 -19.08 -1.18 -1.16
C ALA A 164 -18.96 -2.70 -1.42
N ASP A 165 -17.81 -3.30 -1.14
CA ASP A 165 -17.64 -4.75 -1.21
C ASP A 165 -18.47 -5.49 -0.16
N GLU A 166 -18.52 -4.98 1.06
CA GLU A 166 -19.39 -5.52 2.10
C GLU A 166 -20.88 -5.29 1.79
N ASP A 167 -21.25 -4.15 1.22
CA ASP A 167 -22.63 -3.86 0.83
C ASP A 167 -23.06 -4.72 -0.35
N ARG A 168 -22.16 -5.03 -1.30
CA ARG A 168 -22.40 -6.03 -2.35
C ARG A 168 -22.65 -7.41 -1.75
N LYS A 169 -21.82 -7.86 -0.81
CA LYS A 169 -22.05 -9.11 -0.07
C LYS A 169 -23.38 -9.09 0.69
N LYS A 170 -23.74 -7.98 1.32
CA LYS A 170 -25.04 -7.85 1.99
C LYS A 170 -26.21 -7.91 1.02
N LEU A 171 -26.09 -7.33 -0.17
CA LEU A 171 -27.11 -7.44 -1.22
C LEU A 171 -27.24 -8.89 -1.69
N GLU A 172 -26.13 -9.61 -1.82
CA GLU A 172 -26.13 -11.05 -2.12
C GLU A 172 -26.79 -11.86 -0.97
N GLU A 173 -26.48 -11.54 0.29
CA GLU A 173 -27.04 -12.17 1.50
C GLU A 173 -28.48 -11.74 1.83
N ALA A 174 -28.95 -10.64 1.23
CA ALA A 174 -30.31 -10.15 1.40
C ALA A 174 -31.33 -11.06 0.70
N PHE A 175 -30.89 -11.94 -0.18
CA PHE A 175 -31.74 -12.96 -0.80
C PHE A 175 -31.44 -14.32 -0.19
N VAL A 176 -32.48 -15.02 0.27
CA VAL A 176 -32.38 -16.40 0.74
C VAL A 176 -32.82 -17.31 -0.40
N VAL A 177 -31.99 -18.32 -0.71
CA VAL A 177 -32.34 -19.37 -1.68
C VAL A 177 -33.23 -20.39 -0.98
N GLY A 178 -34.47 -20.52 -1.44
CA GLY A 178 -35.41 -21.53 -0.97
C GLY A 178 -35.05 -22.95 -1.45
N PRO A 179 -35.68 -23.98 -0.90
CA PRO A 179 -35.42 -25.40 -1.25
C PRO A 179 -35.60 -25.74 -2.74
N ALA A 180 -36.34 -24.90 -3.49
CA ALA A 180 -36.56 -25.04 -4.93
C ALA A 180 -35.69 -24.09 -5.79
N GLY A 181 -34.67 -23.45 -5.22
CA GLY A 181 -33.81 -22.49 -5.93
C GLY A 181 -34.40 -21.07 -6.06
N THR A 182 -35.56 -20.79 -5.47
CA THR A 182 -36.21 -19.47 -5.51
C THR A 182 -35.50 -18.47 -4.61
N LEU A 183 -35.15 -17.29 -5.13
CA LEU A 183 -34.58 -16.19 -4.36
C LEU A 183 -35.72 -15.37 -3.70
N ALA A 184 -35.82 -15.41 -2.38
CA ALA A 184 -36.76 -14.57 -1.63
C ALA A 184 -36.00 -13.46 -0.87
N PRO A 185 -36.43 -12.19 -0.95
CA PRO A 185 -35.81 -11.12 -0.17
C PRO A 185 -36.05 -11.35 1.34
N ARG A 186 -35.01 -11.21 2.16
CA ARG A 186 -35.13 -11.11 3.63
C ARG A 186 -36.05 -9.92 3.96
N ALA A 187 -36.93 -10.13 4.93
CA ALA A 187 -37.98 -9.18 5.29
C ALA A 187 -37.51 -7.72 5.36
N TRP A 188 -38.28 -6.84 4.72
CA TRP A 188 -38.02 -5.40 4.57
C TRP A 188 -37.70 -4.73 5.91
N SER A 189 -36.45 -4.35 6.12
CA SER A 189 -36.05 -3.43 7.18
C SER A 189 -36.08 -2.02 6.59
N GLY A 190 -36.96 -1.13 7.08
CA GLY A 190 -37.33 0.15 6.45
C GLY A 190 -36.21 1.05 5.90
N TRP A 191 -36.58 2.13 5.19
CA TRP A 191 -35.65 3.05 4.50
C TRP A 191 -34.48 3.62 5.34
N ARG A 192 -34.59 3.64 6.68
CA ARG A 192 -33.51 4.07 7.61
C ARG A 192 -32.71 2.92 8.23
N ALA A 193 -33.15 1.68 8.08
CA ALA A 193 -32.56 0.52 8.74
C ALA A 193 -31.09 0.29 8.38
N GLY A 194 -30.69 0.58 7.14
CA GLY A 194 -29.28 0.51 6.73
C GLY A 194 -28.39 1.49 7.49
N ARG A 195 -28.81 2.76 7.59
CA ARG A 195 -28.09 3.81 8.31
C ARG A 195 -28.03 3.53 9.82
N ASP A 196 -29.14 3.10 10.40
CA ASP A 196 -29.21 2.81 11.84
C ASP A 196 -28.38 1.56 12.19
N MET A 197 -28.37 0.54 11.34
CA MET A 197 -27.51 -0.64 11.51
C MET A 197 -26.03 -0.28 11.38
N GLU A 198 -25.67 0.54 10.39
CA GLU A 198 -24.30 0.98 10.20
C GLU A 198 -23.81 1.81 11.39
N ASN A 199 -24.61 2.73 11.91
CA ASN A 199 -24.28 3.50 13.11
C ASN A 199 -24.05 2.60 14.32
N ARG A 200 -24.92 1.59 14.54
CA ARG A 200 -24.71 0.60 15.61
C ARG A 200 -23.41 -0.17 15.44
N ARG A 201 -23.09 -0.58 14.21
CA ARG A 201 -21.84 -1.28 13.90
C ARG A 201 -20.62 -0.39 14.15
N ARG A 202 -20.68 0.89 13.74
CA ARG A 202 -19.62 1.87 14.00
C ARG A 202 -19.40 2.02 15.50
N GLN A 203 -20.46 2.25 16.27
CA GLN A 203 -20.39 2.36 17.73
C GLN A 203 -19.83 1.10 18.38
N TRP A 204 -20.29 -0.08 17.95
CA TRP A 204 -19.75 -1.35 18.46
C TRP A 204 -18.27 -1.53 18.10
N GLY A 205 -17.88 -1.17 16.87
CA GLY A 205 -16.50 -1.21 16.41
C GLY A 205 -15.61 -0.24 17.18
N GLU A 206 -16.08 0.97 17.48
CA GLU A 206 -15.38 1.95 18.31
C GLU A 206 -15.18 1.44 19.74
N GLN A 207 -16.20 0.82 20.35
CA GLN A 207 -16.08 0.21 21.68
C GLN A 207 -15.09 -0.94 21.70
N GLU A 208 -15.11 -1.80 20.68
CA GLU A 208 -14.17 -2.91 20.58
C GLU A 208 -12.74 -2.40 20.33
N LEU A 209 -12.59 -1.37 19.49
CA LEU A 209 -11.32 -0.68 19.31
C LEU A 209 -10.81 -0.10 20.62
N GLU A 210 -11.66 0.58 21.39
CA GLU A 210 -11.29 1.13 22.70
C GLU A 210 -10.79 0.03 23.65
N LYS A 211 -11.45 -1.14 23.69
CA LYS A 211 -10.97 -2.29 24.47
C LYS A 211 -9.61 -2.79 24.00
N ARG A 212 -9.39 -2.89 22.68
CA ARG A 212 -8.09 -3.28 22.11
C ARG A 212 -7.00 -2.27 22.46
N VAL A 213 -7.29 -0.98 22.35
CA VAL A 213 -6.37 0.10 22.73
C VAL A 213 -6.02 0.01 24.21
N LYS A 214 -6.99 -0.21 25.10
CA LYS A 214 -6.75 -0.47 26.53
C LYS A 214 -5.86 -1.68 26.76
N GLY A 215 -6.14 -2.80 26.10
CA GLY A 215 -5.31 -4.00 26.20
C GLY A 215 -3.84 -3.79 25.79
N VAL A 216 -3.56 -2.84 24.89
CA VAL A 216 -2.20 -2.55 24.41
C VAL A 216 -1.50 -1.45 25.21
N LEU A 217 -2.22 -0.40 25.60
CA LEU A 217 -1.62 0.76 26.27
C LEU A 217 -1.54 0.60 27.79
N ASP A 218 -2.48 -0.09 28.44
CA ASP A 218 -2.46 -0.29 29.90
C ASP A 218 -1.17 -0.97 30.38
N PRO A 219 -0.62 -2.01 29.71
CA PRO A 219 0.67 -2.59 30.08
C PRO A 219 1.84 -1.61 29.95
N LEU A 220 1.84 -0.75 28.92
CA LEU A 220 2.88 0.27 28.72
C LEU A 220 2.84 1.34 29.81
N VAL A 221 1.63 1.80 30.17
CA VAL A 221 1.43 2.75 31.28
C VAL A 221 1.91 2.15 32.59
N ARG A 222 1.54 0.88 32.86
CA ARG A 222 1.97 0.18 34.07
C ARG A 222 3.48 0.00 34.12
N ARG A 223 4.12 -0.24 32.98
CA ARG A 223 5.58 -0.38 32.88
C ARG A 223 6.31 0.95 33.04
N LEU A 224 5.74 2.04 32.53
CA LEU A 224 6.28 3.39 32.69
C LEU A 224 6.17 3.88 34.14
N GLY A 225 5.03 3.60 34.80
CA GLY A 225 4.81 4.01 36.18
C GLY A 225 4.81 5.53 36.33
N GLU A 226 5.48 6.02 37.38
CA GLU A 226 5.65 7.45 37.67
C GLU A 226 6.99 8.01 37.16
N GLU A 227 7.83 7.15 36.56
CA GLU A 227 9.14 7.52 36.05
C GLU A 227 9.04 8.39 34.79
N PRO A 228 10.02 9.29 34.55
CA PRO A 228 10.00 10.12 33.35
C PRO A 228 10.18 9.30 32.07
N TYR A 229 10.96 8.21 32.12
CA TYR A 229 11.21 7.27 31.03
C TYR A 229 11.21 5.81 31.53
N PHE A 230 11.16 4.83 30.63
CA PHE A 230 11.02 3.42 31.01
C PHE A 230 12.15 2.86 31.90
N PHE A 231 13.34 3.44 31.86
CA PHE A 231 14.51 3.00 32.62
C PHE A 231 15.09 4.12 33.51
N GLY A 232 14.23 5.02 34.00
CA GLY A 232 14.60 6.11 34.91
C GLY A 232 14.71 7.46 34.21
N ASP A 233 15.79 8.20 34.48
CA ASP A 233 15.90 9.62 34.12
C ASP A 233 16.33 9.93 32.68
N ARG A 234 16.78 8.93 31.93
CA ARG A 234 17.30 9.13 30.56
C ARG A 234 16.47 8.38 29.52
N PRO A 235 16.26 8.99 28.34
CA PRO A 235 15.54 8.32 27.27
C PRO A 235 16.38 7.21 26.65
N THR A 236 15.75 6.07 26.45
CA THR A 236 16.32 4.86 25.84
C THR A 236 15.76 4.63 24.45
N THR A 237 16.28 3.64 23.72
CA THR A 237 15.71 3.29 22.41
C THR A 237 14.28 2.75 22.51
N LEU A 238 13.85 2.26 23.69
CA LEU A 238 12.47 1.88 23.96
C LEU A 238 11.56 3.11 24.01
N ASP A 239 11.99 4.17 24.72
CA ASP A 239 11.24 5.43 24.79
C ASP A 239 11.07 6.05 23.41
N LEU A 240 12.14 6.02 22.59
CA LEU A 240 12.10 6.49 21.21
C LEU A 240 11.14 5.66 20.33
N ALA A 241 11.08 4.35 20.53
CA ALA A 241 10.18 3.47 19.79
C ALA A 241 8.71 3.80 20.08
N LEU A 242 8.36 4.01 21.36
CA LEU A 242 7.03 4.46 21.75
C LEU A 242 6.74 5.87 21.21
N PHE A 243 7.68 6.79 21.40
CA PHE A 243 7.55 8.18 20.96
C PHE A 243 7.30 8.29 19.47
N ALA A 244 8.00 7.53 18.63
CA ALA A 244 7.81 7.59 17.19
C ALA A 244 6.38 7.20 16.77
N GLN A 245 5.81 6.16 17.39
CA GLN A 245 4.43 5.72 17.15
C GLN A 245 3.41 6.76 17.62
N LEU A 246 3.59 7.29 18.84
CA LEU A 246 2.71 8.32 19.40
C LEU A 246 2.78 9.62 18.59
N THR A 247 3.98 10.06 18.22
CA THR A 247 4.20 11.26 17.40
C THR A 247 3.47 11.13 16.07
N PHE A 248 3.61 9.98 15.40
CA PHE A 248 2.98 9.75 14.10
C PHE A 248 1.46 9.92 14.17
N VAL A 249 0.83 9.52 15.27
CA VAL A 249 -0.63 9.64 15.46
C VAL A 249 -1.05 11.01 16.00
N LEU A 250 -0.29 11.61 16.92
CA LEU A 250 -0.71 12.78 17.68
C LEU A 250 -0.43 14.12 16.98
N SER A 251 0.58 14.17 16.12
CA SER A 251 1.03 15.41 15.46
C SER A 251 0.23 15.82 14.23
N PRO A 252 -0.11 14.94 13.26
CA PRO A 252 -0.86 15.35 12.08
C PRO A 252 -2.34 15.55 12.39
N THR A 253 -3.00 16.40 11.60
CA THR A 253 -4.46 16.55 11.64
C THR A 253 -5.12 15.42 10.86
N LEU A 254 -5.72 14.47 11.57
CA LEU A 254 -6.42 13.33 10.96
C LEU A 254 -7.91 13.64 10.79
N PRO A 255 -8.50 13.34 9.62
CA PRO A 255 -9.94 13.46 9.40
C PRO A 255 -10.77 12.68 10.43
N ASN A 256 -10.30 11.48 10.78
CA ASN A 256 -10.90 10.65 11.82
C ASN A 256 -9.89 10.41 12.97
N PRO A 257 -9.94 11.24 14.05
CA PRO A 257 -8.97 11.21 15.14
C PRO A 257 -9.38 10.31 16.34
N LEU A 258 -9.91 9.10 16.10
CA LEU A 258 -10.33 8.20 17.21
C LEU A 258 -9.20 7.90 18.20
N LEU A 259 -8.08 7.35 17.72
CA LEU A 259 -6.94 6.99 18.56
C LEU A 259 -6.28 8.22 19.23
N PRO A 260 -6.00 9.34 18.52
CA PRO A 260 -5.52 10.57 19.16
C PRO A 260 -6.42 11.07 20.28
N ASN A 261 -7.75 11.06 20.08
CA ASN A 261 -8.69 11.52 21.08
C ASN A 261 -8.68 10.62 22.31
N LEU A 262 -8.64 9.30 22.11
CA LEU A 262 -8.56 8.32 23.19
C LEU A 262 -7.24 8.43 23.97
N LEU A 263 -6.11 8.65 23.28
CA LEU A 263 -4.81 8.89 23.91
C LEU A 263 -4.86 10.14 24.81
N ARG A 264 -5.42 11.24 24.31
CA ARG A 264 -5.54 12.50 25.06
C ARG A 264 -6.51 12.41 26.24
N SER A 265 -7.61 11.66 26.10
CA SER A 265 -8.61 11.54 27.17
C SER A 265 -8.21 10.56 28.26
N SER A 266 -7.61 9.42 27.89
CA SER A 266 -7.47 8.27 28.77
C SER A 266 -6.04 7.99 29.22
N TYR A 267 -5.04 8.54 28.52
CA TYR A 267 -3.61 8.24 28.77
C TYR A 267 -2.74 9.49 28.96
N PRO A 268 -3.05 10.36 29.93
CA PRO A 268 -2.27 11.58 30.16
C PRO A 268 -0.79 11.31 30.51
N THR A 269 -0.48 10.16 31.12
CA THR A 269 0.90 9.75 31.44
C THR A 269 1.74 9.51 30.19
N LEU A 270 1.18 8.87 29.16
CA LEU A 270 1.85 8.64 27.88
C LEU A 270 1.98 9.94 27.08
N ILE A 271 0.96 10.82 27.13
CA ILE A 271 1.05 12.15 26.53
C ILE A 271 2.17 12.96 27.18
N ALA A 272 2.25 12.97 28.52
CA ALA A 272 3.33 13.63 29.23
C ALA A 272 4.71 13.05 28.89
N HIS A 273 4.83 11.73 28.73
CA HIS A 273 6.06 11.08 28.25
C HIS A 273 6.44 11.55 26.84
N HIS A 274 5.49 11.55 25.92
CA HIS A 274 5.66 12.05 24.56
C HIS A 274 6.13 13.51 24.55
N ASP A 275 5.46 14.39 25.31
CA ASP A 275 5.75 15.83 25.33
C ASP A 275 7.12 16.12 25.94
N ARG A 276 7.49 15.39 27.01
CA ARG A 276 8.86 15.44 27.57
C ARG A 276 9.89 15.08 26.51
N LEU A 277 9.71 13.95 25.82
CA LEU A 277 10.68 13.50 24.82
C LEU A 277 10.74 14.44 23.61
N SER A 278 9.60 14.97 23.18
CA SER A 278 9.52 16.02 22.15
C SER A 278 10.36 17.25 22.54
N SER A 279 10.24 17.71 23.79
CA SER A 279 10.98 18.88 24.29
C SER A 279 12.49 18.64 24.39
N VAL A 280 12.91 17.41 24.72
CA VAL A 280 14.32 17.02 24.82
C VAL A 280 14.98 16.91 23.44
N LEU A 281 14.28 16.29 22.49
CA LEU A 281 14.81 16.05 21.15
C LEU A 281 14.75 17.30 20.27
N PHE A 282 13.65 18.06 20.36
CA PHE A 282 13.35 19.19 19.50
C PHE A 282 12.90 20.41 20.34
N PRO A 283 13.86 21.15 20.94
CA PRO A 283 13.56 22.40 21.61
C PRO A 283 12.80 23.34 20.64
N HIS A 284 11.64 23.87 21.06
CA HIS A 284 10.67 24.63 20.26
C HIS A 284 9.70 23.82 19.38
N SER A 285 9.58 22.49 19.58
CA SER A 285 8.58 21.62 18.95
C SER A 285 8.55 21.67 17.42
N SER A 286 9.65 22.11 16.78
CA SER A 286 9.70 22.29 15.34
C SER A 286 10.57 21.21 14.72
N TRP A 287 9.92 20.18 14.21
CA TRP A 287 10.53 19.21 13.28
C TRP A 287 11.20 19.90 12.07
N SER A 288 10.85 21.15 11.79
CA SER A 288 11.49 22.00 10.77
C SER A 288 12.97 22.30 11.05
N ALA A 289 13.43 22.13 12.29
CA ALA A 289 14.84 22.33 12.66
C ALA A 289 15.74 21.16 12.23
N ILE A 290 15.17 20.04 11.75
CA ILE A 290 15.95 18.91 11.26
C ILE A 290 16.73 19.33 10.01
N PRO A 291 18.06 19.09 9.95
CA PRO A 291 18.82 19.34 8.74
C PRO A 291 18.27 18.50 7.59
N CYS A 292 17.71 19.15 6.56
CA CYS A 292 17.26 18.49 5.34
C CYS A 292 18.35 18.62 4.27
N ALA A 293 18.80 17.50 3.73
CA ALA A 293 19.68 17.49 2.57
C ALA A 293 18.82 17.63 1.30
N PRO A 294 19.11 18.58 0.40
CA PRO A 294 18.40 18.67 -0.86
C PRO A 294 18.61 17.40 -1.67
N ARG A 295 17.53 16.88 -2.25
CA ARG A 295 17.58 15.74 -3.16
C ARG A 295 18.43 16.13 -4.37
N PRO A 296 19.39 15.29 -4.82
CA PRO A 296 20.06 15.53 -6.09
C PRO A 296 19.00 15.57 -7.22
N PRO A 297 19.04 16.56 -8.11
CA PRO A 297 18.08 16.64 -9.21
C PRO A 297 18.19 15.37 -10.05
N LYS A 298 17.06 14.70 -10.26
CA LYS A 298 17.01 13.54 -11.15
C LYS A 298 16.92 14.02 -12.60
N PRO A 299 17.63 13.38 -13.54
CA PRO A 299 17.19 13.42 -14.93
C PRO A 299 15.81 12.77 -14.98
N GLU A 300 14.80 13.50 -15.47
CA GLU A 300 13.47 12.93 -15.71
C GLU A 300 13.61 11.92 -16.86
N PRO A 301 13.38 10.62 -16.63
CA PRO A 301 13.37 9.69 -17.73
C PRO A 301 12.18 10.07 -18.61
N THR A 302 12.45 10.36 -19.88
CA THR A 302 11.39 10.64 -20.85
C THR A 302 10.47 9.42 -20.91
N TYR A 303 9.16 9.58 -21.05
CA TYR A 303 8.19 8.47 -21.12
C TYR A 303 8.64 7.32 -22.04
N LEU A 304 9.35 7.66 -23.12
CA LEU A 304 9.96 6.72 -24.05
C LEU A 304 11.04 5.81 -23.43
N GLU A 305 11.88 6.32 -22.52
CA GLU A 305 12.92 5.53 -21.82
C GLU A 305 12.29 4.54 -20.82
N THR A 306 11.20 4.94 -20.15
CA THR A 306 10.46 4.06 -19.23
C THR A 306 9.80 2.92 -20.01
N ILE A 307 9.17 3.22 -21.15
CA ILE A 307 8.58 2.20 -22.02
C ILE A 307 9.68 1.31 -22.61
N GLN A 308 10.78 1.88 -23.12
CA GLN A 308 11.91 1.09 -23.65
C GLN A 308 12.49 0.11 -22.63
N SER A 309 12.54 0.48 -21.35
CA SER A 309 13.03 -0.42 -20.28
C SER A 309 12.16 -1.68 -20.09
N TRP A 310 10.87 -1.63 -20.43
CA TRP A 310 9.98 -2.80 -20.40
C TRP A 310 10.21 -3.77 -21.57
N TRP A 311 10.79 -3.27 -22.66
CA TRP A 311 11.09 -4.06 -23.87
C TRP A 311 12.54 -4.49 -23.95
N GLN A 312 13.39 -4.03 -23.02
CA GLN A 312 14.76 -4.53 -22.90
C GLN A 312 14.73 -5.88 -22.16
N PRO A 313 15.16 -6.98 -22.81
CA PRO A 313 15.34 -8.24 -22.11
C PRO A 313 16.46 -8.04 -21.08
N GLU A 314 16.11 -8.15 -19.80
CA GLU A 314 17.03 -8.09 -18.67
C GLU A 314 18.15 -9.10 -18.92
N SER A 315 19.37 -8.62 -19.20
CA SER A 315 20.53 -9.47 -19.46
C SER A 315 20.97 -10.10 -18.14
N SER A 316 20.27 -11.15 -17.72
CA SER A 316 20.68 -11.96 -16.59
C SER A 316 22.04 -12.60 -16.93
N PRO A 317 23.04 -12.57 -16.04
CA PRO A 317 24.26 -13.33 -16.25
C PRO A 317 23.89 -14.82 -16.26
N LYS A 318 24.12 -15.50 -17.38
CA LYS A 318 23.88 -16.93 -17.52
C LYS A 318 24.74 -17.68 -16.48
N PRO A 319 24.16 -18.53 -15.61
CA PRO A 319 24.97 -19.42 -14.80
C PRO A 319 25.68 -20.40 -15.75
N ASN A 320 26.99 -20.50 -15.60
CA ASN A 320 27.83 -21.37 -16.40
C ASN A 320 27.52 -22.83 -16.03
N GLY A 321 26.67 -23.47 -16.82
CA GLY A 321 26.28 -24.86 -16.67
C GLY A 321 25.48 -25.28 -17.88
N GLU A 322 26.03 -26.20 -18.68
CA GLU A 322 25.37 -26.80 -19.84
C GLU A 322 24.05 -27.47 -19.42
N LYS A 323 22.95 -26.73 -19.52
CA LYS A 323 21.60 -27.31 -19.52
C LYS A 323 21.21 -27.62 -20.95
N LYS A 324 21.07 -28.91 -21.26
CA LYS A 324 20.41 -29.41 -22.48
C LYS A 324 19.06 -28.70 -22.61
N LYS A 325 18.84 -28.04 -23.76
CA LYS A 325 17.53 -27.51 -24.14
C LYS A 325 16.59 -28.68 -24.36
N GLU A 326 15.72 -28.97 -23.40
CA GLU A 326 14.53 -29.78 -23.68
C GLU A 326 13.67 -29.02 -24.70
N GLY A 327 13.33 -29.71 -25.79
CA GLY A 327 12.51 -29.13 -26.86
C GLY A 327 11.11 -28.85 -26.35
N LYS A 328 10.63 -27.61 -26.53
CA LYS A 328 9.26 -27.20 -26.18
C LYS A 328 8.24 -28.20 -26.71
N THR A 329 7.31 -28.59 -25.86
CA THR A 329 6.25 -29.55 -26.20
C THR A 329 5.34 -28.99 -27.31
N PRO A 330 4.74 -29.82 -28.17
CA PRO A 330 3.95 -29.35 -29.31
C PRO A 330 2.75 -28.47 -28.89
N LYS A 331 2.20 -28.70 -27.69
CA LYS A 331 1.12 -27.90 -27.12
C LYS A 331 1.58 -26.48 -26.77
N GLU A 332 2.78 -26.29 -26.20
CA GLU A 332 3.30 -24.95 -25.89
C GLU A 332 3.53 -24.09 -27.14
N LYS A 333 3.97 -24.70 -28.25
CA LYS A 333 4.11 -24.00 -29.53
C LYS A 333 2.77 -23.55 -30.12
N GLN A 334 1.71 -24.35 -29.93
CA GLN A 334 0.36 -23.99 -30.35
C GLN A 334 -0.20 -22.83 -29.52
N PHE A 335 0.03 -22.84 -28.19
CA PHE A 335 -0.34 -21.73 -27.32
C PHE A 335 0.44 -20.45 -27.64
N GLU A 336 1.74 -20.54 -27.96
CA GLU A 336 2.53 -19.36 -28.39
C GLU A 336 2.01 -18.78 -29.70
N ARG A 337 1.67 -19.62 -30.69
CA ARG A 337 1.07 -19.19 -31.96
C ARG A 337 -0.31 -18.55 -31.76
N GLY A 338 -1.18 -19.17 -30.97
CA GLY A 338 -2.50 -18.63 -30.65
C GLY A 338 -2.41 -17.28 -29.94
N ARG A 339 -1.46 -17.12 -29.02
CA ARG A 339 -1.21 -15.85 -28.34
C ARG A 339 -0.70 -14.75 -29.29
N TRP A 340 0.20 -15.08 -30.21
CA TRP A 340 0.68 -14.13 -31.22
C TRP A 340 -0.39 -13.75 -32.25
N LEU A 341 -1.22 -14.72 -32.67
CA LEU A 341 -2.39 -14.46 -33.51
C LEU A 341 -3.40 -13.55 -32.83
N TRP A 342 -3.67 -13.79 -31.54
CA TRP A 342 -4.56 -12.93 -30.76
C TRP A 342 -4.00 -11.51 -30.62
N PHE A 343 -2.70 -11.36 -30.32
CA PHE A 343 -2.07 -10.04 -30.27
C PHE A 343 -2.16 -9.32 -31.62
N ALA A 344 -1.83 -10.01 -32.73
CA ALA A 344 -1.92 -9.42 -34.07
C ALA A 344 -3.36 -8.99 -34.42
N GLY A 345 -4.36 -9.83 -34.12
CA GLY A 345 -5.76 -9.50 -34.33
C GLY A 345 -6.21 -8.30 -33.49
N ALA A 346 -5.78 -8.22 -32.23
CA ALA A 346 -6.08 -7.09 -31.35
C ALA A 346 -5.46 -5.77 -31.85
N THR A 347 -4.21 -5.79 -32.35
CA THR A 347 -3.60 -4.59 -32.94
C THR A 347 -4.32 -4.13 -34.19
N VAL A 348 -4.68 -5.06 -35.09
CA VAL A 348 -5.42 -4.73 -36.31
C VAL A 348 -6.78 -4.13 -35.97
N ALA A 349 -7.54 -4.75 -35.06
CA ALA A 349 -8.83 -4.24 -34.61
C ALA A 349 -8.72 -2.84 -33.98
N MET A 350 -7.67 -2.58 -33.20
CA MET A 350 -7.41 -1.27 -32.61
C MET A 350 -7.11 -0.21 -33.69
N ILE A 351 -6.26 -0.53 -34.67
CA ILE A 351 -5.94 0.38 -35.79
C ILE A 351 -7.20 0.64 -36.63
N SER A 352 -7.96 -0.41 -36.97
CA SER A 352 -9.23 -0.27 -37.69
C SER A 352 -10.23 0.60 -36.94
N TYR A 353 -10.34 0.47 -35.62
CA TYR A 353 -11.22 1.31 -34.80
C TYR A 353 -10.75 2.78 -34.78
N VAL A 354 -9.44 3.03 -34.64
CA VAL A 354 -8.88 4.39 -34.67
C VAL A 354 -9.11 5.07 -36.02
N LEU A 355 -8.99 4.33 -37.12
CA LEU A 355 -9.28 4.83 -38.47
C LEU A 355 -10.79 5.04 -38.68
N ALA A 356 -11.64 4.09 -38.29
CA ALA A 356 -13.10 4.15 -38.47
C ALA A 356 -13.78 5.20 -37.56
N SER A 357 -13.21 5.46 -36.38
CA SER A 357 -13.72 6.48 -35.45
C SER A 357 -13.42 7.92 -35.89
N GLY A 358 -12.64 8.11 -36.97
CA GLY A 358 -12.31 9.44 -37.50
C GLY A 358 -11.37 10.25 -36.62
N MET A 359 -10.66 9.60 -35.67
CA MET A 359 -9.72 10.28 -34.76
C MET A 359 -8.42 10.73 -35.45
N VAL A 360 -8.10 10.20 -36.64
CA VAL A 360 -6.92 10.58 -37.43
C VAL A 360 -7.36 10.86 -38.87
N GLN A 361 -7.26 12.12 -39.32
CA GLN A 361 -7.34 12.47 -40.74
C GLN A 361 -5.97 12.23 -41.37
N ILE A 362 -5.85 11.20 -42.21
CA ILE A 362 -4.66 10.96 -43.01
C ILE A 362 -4.82 11.77 -44.30
N ASP A 363 -4.09 12.87 -44.41
CA ASP A 363 -4.03 13.68 -45.63
C ASP A 363 -2.92 13.10 -46.52
N PHE A 364 -3.32 12.40 -47.60
CA PHE A 364 -2.38 11.82 -48.55
C PHE A 364 -2.00 12.88 -49.59
N SER A 365 -0.86 13.55 -49.40
CA SER A 365 -0.19 14.31 -50.45
C SER A 365 0.40 13.32 -51.47
N GLY A 366 -0.16 13.32 -52.69
CA GLY A 366 0.11 12.31 -53.72
C GLY A 366 1.45 12.42 -54.43
N GLU A 367 1.79 11.33 -55.12
CA GLU A 367 2.53 11.28 -56.38
C GLU A 367 2.19 9.95 -57.07
N ASP A 368 1.95 10.03 -58.38
CA ASP A 368 1.47 8.99 -59.30
C ASP A 368 2.49 7.84 -59.48
N ASP A 369 2.01 6.61 -59.73
CA ASP A 369 2.40 5.83 -60.92
C ASP A 369 1.70 4.45 -61.03
N ASP A 370 1.21 4.24 -62.25
CA ASP A 370 1.13 3.01 -63.06
C ASP A 370 0.23 1.81 -62.71
N TRP A 371 -0.73 1.64 -63.63
CA TRP A 371 -1.51 0.46 -63.96
C TRP A 371 -0.64 -0.72 -64.45
N ILE A 372 -0.97 -1.94 -64.03
CA ILE A 372 -0.87 -3.14 -64.88
C ILE A 372 -2.14 -3.97 -64.67
N ASP A 373 -2.95 -4.02 -65.73
CA ASP A 373 -4.02 -4.98 -65.95
C ASP A 373 -3.40 -6.30 -66.44
N ALA A 374 -3.83 -7.43 -65.87
CA ALA A 374 -3.56 -8.76 -66.39
C ALA A 374 -4.80 -9.62 -66.17
N GLU A 375 -5.56 -9.78 -67.26
CA GLU A 375 -6.71 -10.67 -67.41
C GLU A 375 -6.30 -12.16 -67.48
N ASP A 376 -7.33 -13.02 -67.42
CA ASP A 376 -7.43 -14.44 -67.79
C ASP A 376 -6.92 -15.48 -66.77
N ASP A 377 -7.58 -16.60 -66.47
CA ASP A 377 -8.80 -17.25 -67.00
C ASP A 377 -9.18 -18.43 -66.05
N GLU A 378 -10.47 -18.85 -66.08
CA GLU A 378 -11.03 -20.24 -65.95
C GLU A 378 -10.68 -21.09 -64.69
N ASP A 379 -11.53 -21.89 -64.04
CA ASP A 379 -12.91 -22.34 -64.19
C ASP A 379 -13.39 -22.99 -62.86
N GLU A 380 -14.71 -23.01 -62.70
CA GLU A 380 -15.64 -23.90 -61.99
C GLU A 380 -15.12 -25.00 -61.02
N ASP A 381 -15.72 -25.06 -59.82
CA ASP A 381 -16.28 -26.30 -59.26
C ASP A 381 -17.37 -25.98 -58.20
N GLU A 382 -18.53 -26.62 -58.40
CA GLU A 382 -19.84 -26.49 -57.74
C GLU A 382 -19.99 -27.30 -56.42
N GLU A 383 -21.00 -26.91 -55.61
CA GLU A 383 -21.82 -27.71 -54.66
C GLU A 383 -21.14 -28.26 -53.36
N ASP A 384 -21.67 -28.21 -52.13
CA ASP A 384 -22.98 -27.91 -51.51
C ASP A 384 -22.74 -27.59 -50.01
N GLU A 385 -23.48 -26.65 -49.40
CA GLU A 385 -23.57 -26.51 -47.93
C GLU A 385 -24.98 -26.87 -47.44
N GLU A 386 -25.09 -28.00 -46.74
CA GLU A 386 -26.27 -28.41 -45.97
C GLU A 386 -26.42 -27.52 -44.71
N GLU A 387 -27.58 -26.86 -44.56
CA GLU A 387 -27.98 -26.18 -43.33
C GLU A 387 -28.49 -27.18 -42.27
N PRO A 388 -28.12 -27.05 -40.98
CA PRO A 388 -28.68 -27.89 -39.91
C PRO A 388 -30.03 -27.36 -39.39
N GLU A 389 -31.03 -28.26 -39.32
CA GLU A 389 -32.37 -28.05 -38.77
C GLU A 389 -32.38 -27.67 -37.27
N GLU A 390 -33.14 -26.62 -36.94
CA GLU A 390 -33.57 -26.28 -35.58
C GLU A 390 -34.65 -27.26 -35.08
N VAL A 391 -34.35 -27.98 -33.99
CA VAL A 391 -35.36 -28.78 -33.26
C VAL A 391 -36.04 -27.90 -32.21
N VAL A 392 -37.25 -27.44 -32.52
CA VAL A 392 -38.17 -26.81 -31.56
C VAL A 392 -39.06 -27.89 -30.95
N VAL A 393 -38.89 -28.18 -29.66
CA VAL A 393 -39.79 -29.07 -28.90
C VAL A 393 -40.99 -28.26 -28.43
N VAL A 394 -42.15 -28.53 -29.04
CA VAL A 394 -43.45 -28.03 -28.61
C VAL A 394 -44.01 -29.00 -27.56
N VAL A 395 -44.44 -28.46 -26.41
CA VAL A 395 -45.27 -29.17 -25.42
C VAL A 395 -46.68 -28.59 -25.58
N GLU A 396 -47.61 -29.41 -26.06
CA GLU A 396 -49.04 -29.09 -26.13
C GLU A 396 -49.73 -29.50 -24.81
N ASP A 397 -50.36 -28.53 -24.16
CA ASP A 397 -51.43 -28.74 -23.19
C ASP A 397 -52.77 -28.61 -23.96
N GLU A 398 -53.65 -29.61 -23.87
CA GLU A 398 -55.06 -29.47 -24.23
C GLU A 398 -55.95 -29.89 -23.06
N GLU A 399 -56.97 -29.06 -22.86
CA GLU A 399 -57.96 -29.03 -21.79
C GLU A 399 -59.10 -30.06 -21.95
N GLU A 400 -59.86 -30.17 -20.84
CA GLU A 400 -61.18 -30.77 -20.63
C GLU A 400 -62.17 -30.78 -21.80
N VAL A 401 -62.92 -31.89 -21.91
CA VAL A 401 -64.34 -31.88 -22.34
C VAL A 401 -65.13 -32.90 -21.51
N ASP A 402 -66.21 -32.42 -20.90
CA ASP A 402 -67.28 -33.15 -20.19
C ASP A 402 -68.09 -34.11 -21.10
N GLU A 403 -68.36 -35.34 -20.64
CA GLU A 403 -69.70 -35.93 -20.39
C GLU A 403 -69.60 -37.34 -19.78
#